data_AF-A0A3M0XJZ3-F1
#
_entry.id   AF-A0A3M0XJZ3-F1
#
_cell.length_a   1.000
_cell.length_b   1.000
_cell.length_c   1.000
_cell.angle_alpha   90.00
_cell.angle_beta   90.00
_cell.angle_gamma   90.00
#
_symmetry.space_group_name_H-M   'P 1'
#
loop_
_entity.id
_entity.type
_entity.pdbx_description
1 polymer ?
#
loop_
_entity_poly.entity_id
_entity_poly.type
_entity_poly.pdbx_seq_one_letter_code
_entity_poly.pdbx_strand_id
1 'polypeptide(L)'
;MSGQGLRLGRKGSESAELSKLFRDERKVSELVRELAQGVLDLSDFVLAKSAVELAAAQVAGKRLADACTRVEDLIHEVKKDLGVLLLSYESVEFKGIERPLHEMEDSVSLIHGDLDALRVIAQNFHKAKDRKVAFANASKHYRALVKHIVRLLVEENELFEVLG
;
A
#
# COMPACT_ATOMS: atom_id res chain seq x y z
N MET A 1 28.70 -1.62 -27.05
CA MET A 1 28.12 -0.39 -26.47
C MET A 1 27.52 -0.75 -25.12
N SER A 2 28.31 -0.65 -24.05
CA SER A 2 27.86 -0.89 -22.67
C SER A 2 27.42 0.46 -22.10
N GLY A 3 26.12 0.72 -22.14
CA GLY A 3 25.53 1.89 -21.48
C GLY A 3 25.71 1.72 -19.98
N GLN A 4 26.57 2.54 -19.38
CA GLN A 4 26.62 2.68 -17.93
C GLN A 4 25.33 3.40 -17.54
N GLY A 5 24.40 2.68 -16.89
CA GLY A 5 23.24 3.31 -16.27
C GLY A 5 23.69 4.43 -15.33
N LEU A 6 23.03 5.58 -15.45
CA LEU A 6 23.33 6.73 -14.61
C LEU A 6 22.83 6.43 -13.19
N ARG A 7 23.66 6.77 -12.20
CA ARG A 7 23.30 6.74 -10.78
C ARG A 7 22.95 8.14 -10.33
N LEU A 8 21.85 8.28 -9.59
CA LEU A 8 21.46 9.55 -9.02
C LEU A 8 22.01 9.66 -7.58
N GLY A 9 23.17 10.34 -7.39
CA GLY A 9 23.77 10.57 -6.06
C GLY A 9 24.93 11.59 -5.99
N ARG A 10 24.80 12.56 -5.07
CA ARG A 10 25.72 13.63 -4.60
C ARG A 10 26.37 14.61 -5.60
N LYS A 11 25.60 15.64 -5.99
CA LYS A 11 26.06 17.05 -5.94
C LYS A 11 24.85 18.00 -5.87
N GLY A 12 24.61 18.58 -4.70
CA GLY A 12 23.88 19.85 -4.53
C GLY A 12 22.37 19.88 -4.73
N SER A 13 21.73 18.83 -5.25
CA SER A 13 20.27 18.79 -5.33
C SER A 13 19.77 17.36 -5.14
N GLU A 14 19.07 17.09 -4.04
CA GLU A 14 17.97 16.12 -4.12
C GLU A 14 17.16 16.53 -5.35
N SER A 15 17.12 15.69 -6.39
CA SER A 15 16.27 16.00 -7.53
C SER A 15 14.86 16.20 -6.98
N ALA A 16 14.18 17.27 -7.40
CA ALA A 16 12.80 17.53 -7.00
C ALA A 16 11.87 16.30 -7.24
N GLU A 17 12.29 15.40 -8.14
CA GLU A 17 11.68 14.10 -8.46
C GLU A 17 11.79 13.09 -7.31
N LEU A 18 12.95 12.98 -6.65
CA LEU A 18 13.13 12.11 -5.47
C LEU A 18 12.32 12.61 -4.28
N SER A 19 12.38 13.92 -4.03
CA SER A 19 11.58 14.51 -2.95
C SER A 19 10.08 14.39 -3.24
N LYS A 20 9.63 14.20 -4.49
CA LYS A 20 8.20 13.97 -4.84
C LYS A 20 7.73 12.56 -4.52
N LEU A 21 8.55 11.55 -4.80
CA LEU A 21 8.16 10.13 -4.75
C LEU A 21 7.57 9.70 -3.40
N PHE A 22 7.99 10.33 -2.29
CA PHE A 22 7.53 9.99 -0.93
C PHE A 22 7.25 11.20 -0.06
N ARG A 23 6.94 12.35 -0.69
CA ARG A 23 6.72 13.65 0.00
C ARG A 23 5.61 13.61 1.08
N ASP A 24 4.84 12.53 1.11
CA ASP A 24 3.63 12.34 1.89
C ASP A 24 3.66 11.05 2.74
N GLU A 25 4.81 10.66 3.30
CA GLU A 25 4.92 9.54 4.27
C GLU A 25 3.89 9.61 5.40
N ARG A 26 3.56 10.81 5.86
CA ARG A 26 2.49 11.04 6.83
C ARG A 26 1.13 10.64 6.29
N LYS A 27 0.82 11.05 5.05
CA LYS A 27 -0.44 10.69 4.37
C LYS A 27 -0.53 9.19 4.11
N VAL A 28 0.56 8.54 3.69
CA VAL A 28 0.60 7.08 3.55
C VAL A 28 0.36 6.40 4.90
N SER A 29 1.00 6.89 5.97
CA SER A 29 0.80 6.36 7.33
C SER A 29 -0.64 6.53 7.83
N GLU A 30 -1.24 7.69 7.59
CA GLU A 30 -2.65 7.97 7.92
C GLU A 30 -3.58 7.01 7.17
N LEU A 31 -3.39 6.85 5.87
CA LEU A 31 -4.19 5.94 5.05
C LEU A 31 -4.01 4.47 5.44
N VAL A 32 -2.79 4.05 5.79
CA VAL A 32 -2.54 2.68 6.30
C VAL A 32 -3.28 2.43 7.63
N ARG A 33 -3.37 3.45 8.50
CA ARG A 33 -4.19 3.37 9.72
C ARG A 33 -5.67 3.30 9.42
N GLU A 34 -6.16 4.06 8.44
CA GLU A 34 -7.55 3.96 7.98
C GLU A 34 -7.88 2.57 7.45
N LEU A 35 -6.98 1.95 6.66
CA LEU A 35 -7.12 0.58 6.22
C LEU A 35 -7.13 -0.41 7.40
N ALA A 36 -6.26 -0.21 8.39
CA ALA A 36 -6.23 -1.02 9.60
C ALA A 36 -7.57 -1.00 10.33
N GLN A 37 -8.11 0.20 10.54
CA GLN A 37 -9.40 0.40 11.18
C GLN A 37 -10.52 -0.25 10.35
N GLY A 38 -10.53 -0.05 9.03
CA GLY A 38 -11.54 -0.67 8.17
C GLY A 38 -11.50 -2.20 8.19
N VAL A 39 -10.32 -2.80 8.29
CA VAL A 39 -10.19 -4.26 8.48
C VAL A 39 -10.73 -4.66 9.86
N LEU A 40 -10.38 -3.95 10.93
CA LEU A 40 -10.92 -4.22 12.27
C LEU A 40 -12.44 -4.11 12.32
N ASP A 41 -13.03 -3.09 11.68
CA ASP A 41 -14.48 -2.92 11.60
C ASP A 41 -15.17 -4.12 10.94
N LEU A 42 -14.54 -4.76 9.95
CA LEU A 42 -15.09 -5.99 9.34
C LEU A 42 -15.09 -7.18 10.31
N SER A 43 -14.18 -7.20 11.28
CA SER A 43 -14.07 -8.30 12.25
C SER A 43 -15.34 -8.44 13.11
N ASP A 44 -15.99 -7.33 13.44
CA ASP A 44 -17.24 -7.28 14.20
C ASP A 44 -18.40 -8.00 13.49
N PHE A 45 -18.33 -8.10 12.16
CA PHE A 45 -19.40 -8.66 11.33
C PHE A 45 -19.12 -10.07 10.83
N VAL A 46 -18.04 -10.71 11.28
CA VAL A 46 -17.68 -12.09 10.89
C VAL A 46 -18.80 -13.09 11.21
N LEU A 47 -19.57 -12.85 12.26
CA LEU A 47 -20.66 -13.71 12.71
C LEU A 47 -22.06 -13.11 12.50
N ALA A 48 -22.18 -11.95 11.84
CA ALA A 48 -23.45 -11.31 11.51
C ALA A 48 -24.47 -12.30 10.91
N LYS A 49 -25.75 -12.22 11.28
CA LYS A 49 -26.81 -13.08 10.73
C LYS A 49 -28.08 -12.31 10.38
N SER A 50 -28.33 -11.21 11.06
CA SER A 50 -29.51 -10.38 10.83
C SER A 50 -29.31 -9.45 9.64
N ALA A 51 -30.43 -9.03 9.02
CA ALA A 51 -30.40 -8.07 7.92
C ALA A 51 -29.73 -6.74 8.31
N VAL A 52 -29.91 -6.29 9.57
CA VAL A 52 -29.31 -5.06 10.08
C VAL A 52 -27.79 -5.17 10.19
N GLU A 53 -27.28 -6.28 10.74
CA GLU A 53 -25.84 -6.51 10.83
C GLU A 53 -25.20 -6.66 9.44
N LEU A 54 -25.90 -7.28 8.48
CA LEU A 54 -25.42 -7.41 7.11
C LEU A 54 -25.38 -6.06 6.38
N ALA A 55 -26.36 -5.19 6.62
CA ALA A 55 -26.33 -3.82 6.12
C ALA A 55 -25.19 -3.00 6.73
N ALA A 56 -24.95 -3.13 8.05
CA ALA A 56 -23.82 -2.50 8.71
C ALA A 56 -22.48 -3.01 8.17
N ALA A 57 -22.36 -4.32 7.94
CA ALA A 57 -21.19 -4.95 7.31
C ALA A 57 -20.94 -4.41 5.90
N GLN A 58 -22.00 -4.17 5.11
CA GLN A 58 -21.88 -3.57 3.78
C GLN A 58 -21.33 -2.14 3.87
N VAL A 59 -21.79 -1.35 4.84
CA VAL A 59 -21.30 0.02 5.06
C VAL A 59 -19.82 0.00 5.48
N ALA A 60 -19.43 -0.86 6.42
CA ALA A 60 -18.04 -1.04 6.82
C ALA A 60 -17.16 -1.46 5.63
N GLY A 61 -17.61 -2.45 4.85
CA GLY A 61 -16.93 -2.90 3.64
C GLY A 61 -16.76 -1.79 2.59
N LYS A 62 -17.77 -0.94 2.41
CA LYS A 62 -17.67 0.22 1.52
C LYS A 62 -16.64 1.23 2.01
N ARG A 63 -16.61 1.55 3.32
CA ARG A 63 -15.61 2.47 3.89
C ARG A 63 -14.18 1.98 3.68
N LEU A 64 -13.95 0.68 3.91
CA LEU A 64 -12.63 0.07 3.64
C LEU A 64 -12.29 0.12 2.15
N ALA A 65 -13.25 -0.17 1.26
CA ALA A 65 -13.04 -0.06 -0.18
C ALA A 65 -12.68 1.37 -0.62
N ASP A 66 -13.36 2.38 -0.08
CA ASP A 66 -13.07 3.78 -0.35
C ASP A 66 -11.66 4.17 0.17
N ALA A 67 -11.23 3.61 1.30
CA ALA A 67 -9.86 3.77 1.81
C ALA A 67 -8.83 3.12 0.89
N CYS A 68 -9.09 1.92 0.35
CA CYS A 68 -8.23 1.29 -0.63
C CYS A 68 -8.03 2.18 -1.87
N THR A 69 -9.10 2.78 -2.39
CA THR A 69 -9.02 3.69 -3.54
C THR A 69 -8.14 4.91 -3.26
N ARG A 70 -8.24 5.51 -2.06
CA ARG A 70 -7.36 6.64 -1.70
C ARG A 70 -5.87 6.26 -1.68
N VAL A 71 -5.55 5.04 -1.25
CA VAL A 71 -4.16 4.53 -1.27
C VAL A 71 -3.74 4.25 -2.70
N GLU A 72 -4.60 3.63 -3.49
CA GLU A 72 -4.35 3.31 -4.90
C GLU A 72 -4.04 4.58 -5.72
N ASP A 73 -4.77 5.67 -5.50
CA ASP A 73 -4.50 6.97 -6.16
C ASP A 73 -3.09 7.47 -5.87
N LEU A 74 -2.63 7.40 -4.61
CA LEU A 74 -1.25 7.74 -4.25
C LEU A 74 -0.24 6.82 -4.92
N ILE A 75 -0.52 5.52 -4.95
CA ILE A 75 0.38 4.53 -5.54
C ILE A 75 0.47 4.72 -7.05
N HIS A 76 -0.59 5.16 -7.72
CA HIS A 76 -0.55 5.54 -9.13
C HIS A 76 0.34 6.76 -9.39
N GLU A 77 0.31 7.77 -8.51
CA GLU A 77 1.23 8.91 -8.60
C GLU A 77 2.69 8.44 -8.45
N VAL A 78 2.97 7.61 -7.44
CA VAL A 78 4.31 7.03 -7.22
C VAL A 78 4.77 6.21 -8.43
N LYS A 79 3.90 5.37 -9.00
CA LYS A 79 4.21 4.55 -10.17
C LYS A 79 4.57 5.41 -11.38
N LYS A 80 3.85 6.52 -11.59
CA LYS A 80 4.14 7.45 -12.68
C LYS A 80 5.51 8.10 -12.51
N ASP A 81 5.82 8.59 -11.33
CA ASP A 81 7.11 9.23 -11.04
C ASP A 81 8.26 8.22 -11.16
N LEU A 82 8.06 6.99 -10.68
CA LEU A 82 9.03 5.91 -10.83
C LEU A 82 9.29 5.55 -12.29
N GLY A 83 8.23 5.50 -13.12
CA GLY A 83 8.34 5.24 -14.55
C GLY A 83 9.19 6.28 -15.28
N VAL A 84 9.13 7.55 -14.87
CA VAL A 84 10.01 8.61 -15.41
C VAL A 84 11.47 8.36 -15.04
N LEU A 85 11.74 7.97 -13.78
CA LEU A 85 13.11 7.69 -13.32
C LEU A 85 13.73 6.48 -14.02
N LEU A 86 12.95 5.42 -14.25
CA LEU A 86 13.39 4.21 -14.93
C LEU A 86 13.85 4.44 -16.39
N LEU A 87 13.45 5.55 -17.02
CA LEU A 87 13.93 5.89 -18.37
C LEU A 87 15.40 6.31 -18.40
N SER A 88 15.94 6.78 -17.27
CA SER A 88 17.25 7.45 -17.22
C SER A 88 18.19 6.88 -16.16
N TYR A 89 17.66 6.17 -15.16
CA TYR A 89 18.42 5.71 -14.00
C TYR A 89 18.13 4.23 -13.72
N GLU A 90 19.14 3.54 -13.19
CA GLU A 90 18.99 2.16 -12.69
C GLU A 90 18.73 2.12 -11.18
N SER A 91 19.29 3.09 -10.45
CA SER A 91 19.22 3.21 -8.99
C SER A 91 19.13 4.67 -8.57
N VAL A 92 18.61 4.87 -7.36
CA VAL A 92 18.52 6.18 -6.71
C VAL A 92 18.99 6.11 -5.26
N GLU A 93 19.65 7.17 -4.78
CA GLU A 93 19.90 7.34 -3.35
C GLU A 93 18.61 7.84 -2.68
N PHE A 94 18.01 7.00 -1.83
CA PHE A 94 16.82 7.31 -1.04
C PHE A 94 17.12 7.11 0.44
N LYS A 95 16.95 8.17 1.24
CA LYS A 95 17.27 8.20 2.68
C LYS A 95 18.68 7.69 3.02
N GLY A 96 19.66 7.96 2.16
CA GLY A 96 21.04 7.53 2.35
C GLY A 96 21.34 6.09 1.91
N ILE A 97 20.37 5.38 1.31
CA ILE A 97 20.54 4.05 0.73
C ILE A 97 20.36 4.09 -0.77
N GLU A 98 21.27 3.45 -1.50
CA GLU A 98 21.08 3.17 -2.92
C GLU A 98 19.99 2.09 -3.10
N ARG A 99 18.88 2.46 -3.72
CA ARG A 99 17.74 1.59 -4.02
C ARG A 99 17.66 1.37 -5.54
N PRO A 100 17.66 0.11 -6.01
CA PRO A 100 17.39 -0.18 -7.41
C PRO A 100 15.94 0.19 -7.76
N LEU A 101 15.75 0.93 -8.86
CA LEU A 101 14.42 1.42 -9.25
C LEU A 101 13.46 0.30 -9.65
N HIS A 102 13.98 -0.79 -10.23
CA HIS A 102 13.16 -1.96 -10.60
C HIS A 102 12.56 -2.66 -9.37
N GLU A 103 13.29 -2.76 -8.25
CA GLU A 103 12.75 -3.34 -7.02
C GLU A 103 11.66 -2.47 -6.38
N MET A 104 11.76 -1.15 -6.57
CA MET A 104 10.71 -0.22 -6.16
C MET A 104 9.45 -0.41 -7.02
N GLU A 105 9.61 -0.69 -8.32
CA GLU A 105 8.50 -0.93 -9.26
C GLU A 105 7.77 -2.24 -8.91
N ASP A 106 8.52 -3.29 -8.61
CA ASP A 106 7.98 -4.56 -8.13
C ASP A 106 7.17 -4.36 -6.85
N SER A 107 7.70 -3.58 -5.90
CA SER A 107 7.01 -3.29 -4.63
C SER A 107 5.72 -2.50 -4.85
N VAL A 108 5.73 -1.50 -5.72
CA VAL A 108 4.54 -0.72 -6.12
C VAL A 108 3.49 -1.62 -6.79
N SER A 109 3.91 -2.55 -7.64
CA SER A 109 3.00 -3.49 -8.31
C SER A 109 2.36 -4.47 -7.33
N LEU A 110 3.12 -4.96 -6.35
CA LEU A 110 2.59 -5.81 -5.28
C LEU A 110 1.58 -5.06 -4.41
N ILE A 111 1.88 -3.81 -4.04
CA ILE A 111 0.95 -2.93 -3.30
C ILE A 111 -0.38 -2.80 -4.04
N HIS A 112 -0.35 -2.51 -5.34
CA HIS A 112 -1.56 -2.40 -6.14
C HIS A 112 -2.38 -3.71 -6.14
N GLY A 113 -1.72 -4.86 -6.29
CA GLY A 113 -2.38 -6.16 -6.24
C GLY A 113 -3.06 -6.45 -4.90
N ASP A 114 -2.41 -6.13 -3.78
CA ASP A 114 -2.98 -6.29 -2.45
C ASP A 114 -4.16 -5.34 -2.19
N LEU A 115 -4.08 -4.10 -2.67
CA LEU A 115 -5.19 -3.13 -2.56
C LEU A 115 -6.43 -3.57 -3.33
N ASP A 116 -6.27 -4.06 -4.56
CA ASP A 116 -7.39 -4.53 -5.38
C ASP A 116 -8.07 -5.75 -4.74
N ALA A 117 -7.28 -6.74 -4.30
CA ALA A 117 -7.79 -7.90 -3.60
C ALA A 117 -8.55 -7.51 -2.31
N LEU A 118 -7.97 -6.64 -1.49
CA LEU A 118 -8.59 -6.15 -0.26
C LEU A 118 -9.90 -5.42 -0.54
N ARG A 119 -9.92 -4.54 -1.56
CA ARG A 119 -11.12 -3.80 -1.99
C ARG A 119 -12.25 -4.74 -2.42
N VAL A 120 -11.94 -5.72 -3.27
CA VAL A 120 -12.93 -6.69 -3.77
C VAL A 120 -13.52 -7.50 -2.61
N ILE A 121 -12.69 -7.94 -1.66
CA ILE A 121 -13.15 -8.64 -0.47
C ILE A 121 -14.06 -7.74 0.37
N ALA A 122 -13.65 -6.50 0.63
CA ALA A 122 -14.39 -5.55 1.43
C ALA A 122 -15.79 -5.25 0.86
N GLN A 123 -15.88 -4.96 -0.45
CA GLN A 123 -17.14 -4.67 -1.13
C GLN A 123 -18.13 -5.85 -1.08
N ASN A 124 -17.59 -7.08 -1.13
CA ASN A 124 -18.40 -8.30 -1.17
C ASN A 124 -18.56 -8.97 0.21
N PHE A 125 -18.00 -8.40 1.27
CA PHE A 125 -17.93 -9.03 2.59
C PHE A 125 -19.31 -9.46 3.13
N HIS A 126 -20.31 -8.57 3.04
CA HIS A 126 -21.68 -8.84 3.48
C HIS A 126 -22.38 -9.96 2.70
N LYS A 127 -21.94 -10.25 1.46
CA LYS A 127 -22.48 -11.33 0.61
C LYS A 127 -21.72 -12.64 0.74
N ALA A 128 -20.58 -12.64 1.45
CA ALA A 128 -19.74 -13.81 1.55
C ALA A 128 -20.46 -14.94 2.29
N LYS A 129 -20.46 -16.14 1.67
CA LYS A 129 -21.02 -17.36 2.27
C LYS A 129 -20.30 -17.73 3.57
N ASP A 130 -18.98 -17.53 3.58
CA ASP A 130 -18.14 -17.69 4.76
C ASP A 130 -17.36 -16.39 5.02
N ARG A 131 -17.86 -15.59 5.96
CA ARG A 131 -17.24 -14.32 6.36
C ARG A 131 -15.99 -14.50 7.21
N LYS A 132 -15.79 -15.66 7.87
CA LYS A 132 -14.53 -15.95 8.58
C LYS A 132 -13.39 -16.07 7.58
N VAL A 133 -13.62 -16.82 6.50
CA VAL A 133 -12.64 -16.98 5.42
C VAL A 133 -12.41 -15.64 4.69
N ALA A 134 -13.48 -14.90 4.40
CA ALA A 134 -13.34 -13.57 3.78
C ALA A 134 -12.50 -12.62 4.66
N PHE A 135 -12.75 -12.59 5.98
CA PHE A 135 -11.99 -11.77 6.91
C PHE A 135 -10.53 -12.20 7.02
N ALA A 136 -10.25 -13.50 7.08
CA ALA A 136 -8.89 -14.03 7.11
C ALA A 136 -8.12 -13.62 5.83
N ASN A 137 -8.77 -13.67 4.67
CA ASN A 137 -8.17 -13.23 3.41
C ASN A 137 -7.95 -11.72 3.38
N ALA A 138 -8.91 -10.90 3.83
CA ALA A 138 -8.74 -9.45 3.96
C ALA A 138 -7.54 -9.12 4.86
N SER A 139 -7.46 -9.77 6.02
CA SER A 139 -6.35 -9.61 6.96
C SER A 139 -5.00 -10.00 6.36
N LYS A 140 -4.97 -11.08 5.56
CA LYS A 140 -3.76 -11.52 4.86
C LYS A 140 -3.28 -10.48 3.85
N HIS A 141 -4.18 -9.96 3.01
CA HIS A 141 -3.82 -8.93 2.02
C HIS A 141 -3.44 -7.61 2.68
N TYR A 142 -4.12 -7.21 3.75
CA TYR A 142 -3.73 -6.03 4.52
C TYR A 142 -2.32 -6.16 5.10
N ARG A 143 -1.95 -7.31 5.68
CA ARG A 143 -0.59 -7.53 6.20
C ARG A 143 0.46 -7.53 5.10
N ALA A 144 0.16 -8.14 3.95
CA ALA A 144 1.04 -8.12 2.79
C ALA A 144 1.26 -6.69 2.27
N LEU A 145 0.17 -5.93 2.13
CA LEU A 145 0.18 -4.52 1.76
C LEU A 145 1.08 -3.70 2.69
N VAL A 146 0.89 -3.82 4.01
CA VAL A 146 1.73 -3.10 4.98
C VAL A 146 3.19 -3.50 4.82
N LYS A 147 3.51 -4.78 4.68
CA LYS A 147 4.88 -5.24 4.44
C LYS A 147 5.49 -4.61 3.18
N HIS A 148 4.74 -4.53 2.08
CA HIS A 148 5.22 -3.94 0.83
C HIS A 148 5.40 -2.41 0.94
N ILE A 149 4.48 -1.71 1.61
CA ILE A 149 4.62 -0.27 1.91
C ILE A 149 5.84 -0.02 2.81
N VAL A 150 6.06 -0.81 3.84
CA VAL A 150 7.21 -0.68 4.74
C VAL A 150 8.52 -0.89 3.97
N ARG A 151 8.60 -1.90 3.09
CA ARG A 151 9.77 -2.14 2.24
C ARG A 151 10.12 -0.92 1.36
N LEU A 152 9.10 -0.20 0.92
CA LEU A 152 9.20 1.01 0.10
C LEU A 152 9.64 2.23 0.92
N LEU A 153 9.13 2.39 2.15
CA LEU A 153 9.29 3.60 2.96
C LEU A 153 10.46 3.58 3.97
N VAL A 154 10.86 2.41 4.46
CA VAL A 154 11.69 2.25 5.67
C VAL A 154 12.92 1.38 5.38
N GLU A 155 14.08 1.77 5.91
CA GLU A 155 15.17 0.85 6.28
C GLU A 155 14.58 -0.25 7.14
N GLU A 156 14.87 -1.53 6.93
CA GLU A 156 14.48 -2.58 7.89
C GLU A 156 14.77 -2.09 9.33
N ASN A 157 13.77 -1.61 10.10
CA ASN A 157 13.72 -1.63 11.58
C ASN A 157 12.55 -0.91 12.30
N GLU A 158 11.86 0.11 11.79
CA GLU A 158 10.95 0.89 12.71
C GLU A 158 9.44 0.60 12.63
N LEU A 159 8.92 -0.06 11.58
CA LEU A 159 7.48 -0.28 11.43
C LEU A 159 6.98 -1.63 11.99
N PHE A 160 7.89 -2.55 12.36
CA PHE A 160 7.52 -3.83 12.98
C PHE A 160 7.15 -3.70 14.47
N GLU A 161 7.50 -2.60 15.14
CA GLU A 161 7.15 -2.38 16.55
C GLU A 161 5.69 -1.95 16.76
N VAL A 162 5.00 -1.43 15.72
CA VAL A 162 3.59 -0.99 15.82
C VAL A 162 2.61 -2.16 15.59
N LEU A 163 3.09 -3.32 15.13
CA LEU A 163 2.28 -4.50 14.85
C LEU A 163 2.41 -5.61 15.91
N GLY A 164 3.02 -5.30 17.06
CA GLY A 164 3.08 -6.16 18.25
C GLY A 164 1.78 -6.12 19.06
#